data_AF-A0AAU4C205-F1
#
_entry.id   AF-A0AAU4C205-F1
#
_cell.length_a   1.000
_cell.length_b   1.000
_cell.length_c   1.000
_cell.angle_alpha   90.00
_cell.angle_beta   90.00
_cell.angle_gamma   90.00
#
_symmetry.space_group_name_H-M   'P 1'
#
loop_
_entity.id
_entity.type
_entity.pdbx_description
1 polymer ?
#
loop_
_entity_poly.entity_id
_entity_poly.type
_entity_poly.pdbx_seq_one_letter_code
_entity_poly.pdbx_strand_id
1 'polypeptide(L)'
;MAAAVRGALKKAARERSTTSWPQLRRQLGSALPRHLHPDDQVDVLTQVDTNTPTGEPLLTALLAATDTNSPRRYERAANRLGRYMLGEAQAAYAQWQTDALHLHQLYRYK
;
A
#
# COMPACT_ATOMS: atom_id res chain seq x y z
N MET A 1 -10.13 3.01 -10.70
CA MET A 1 -9.19 3.62 -9.75
C MET A 1 -8.34 2.57 -9.01
N ALA A 2 -8.92 1.71 -8.17
CA ALA A 2 -8.16 0.70 -7.41
C ALA A 2 -7.28 -0.20 -8.28
N ALA A 3 -7.77 -0.66 -9.44
CA ALA A 3 -6.97 -1.46 -10.37
C ALA A 3 -5.72 -0.74 -10.89
N ALA A 4 -5.82 0.57 -11.17
CA ALA A 4 -4.70 1.39 -11.63
C ALA A 4 -3.67 1.60 -10.52
N VAL A 5 -4.13 1.88 -9.29
CA VAL A 5 -3.28 1.97 -8.10
C VAL A 5 -2.58 0.64 -7.84
N ARG A 6 -3.31 -0.48 -7.91
CA ARG A 6 -2.75 -1.84 -7.77
C ARG A 6 -1.66 -2.10 -8.82
N GLY A 7 -1.88 -1.71 -10.07
CA GLY A 7 -0.88 -1.81 -11.13
C GLY A 7 0.39 -1.00 -10.82
N ALA A 8 0.23 0.23 -10.35
CA ALA A 8 1.36 1.07 -9.96
C ALA A 8 2.13 0.52 -8.76
N LEU A 9 1.45 -0.02 -7.74
CA LEU A 9 2.12 -0.66 -6.60
C LEU A 9 2.86 -1.93 -7.02
N LYS A 10 2.28 -2.77 -7.88
CA LYS A 10 3.00 -3.94 -8.44
C LYS A 10 4.24 -3.52 -9.24
N LYS A 11 4.15 -2.43 -9.99
CA LYS A 11 5.30 -1.86 -10.70
C LYS A 11 6.38 -1.41 -9.72
N ALA A 12 6.02 -0.66 -8.68
CA ALA A 12 6.94 -0.26 -7.61
C ALA A 12 7.59 -1.47 -6.92
N ALA A 13 6.82 -2.53 -6.66
CA ALA A 13 7.32 -3.79 -6.12
C ALA A 13 8.46 -4.38 -6.97
N ARG A 14 8.25 -4.46 -8.29
CA ARG A 14 9.22 -4.99 -9.26
C ARG A 14 10.46 -4.13 -9.39
N GLU A 15 10.28 -2.81 -9.36
CA GLU A 15 11.37 -1.83 -9.40
C GLU A 15 12.13 -1.71 -8.07
N ARG A 16 11.71 -2.46 -7.04
CA ARG A 16 12.24 -2.37 -5.67
C ARG A 16 12.18 -0.95 -5.10
N SER A 17 11.09 -0.26 -5.41
CA SER A 17 10.83 1.11 -5.00
C SER A 17 9.55 1.20 -4.19
N THR A 18 9.43 2.26 -3.38
CA THR A 18 8.18 2.66 -2.75
C THR A 18 7.60 3.87 -3.46
N THR A 19 6.30 4.13 -3.31
CA THR A 19 5.62 5.25 -3.97
C THR A 19 4.77 6.04 -2.97
N SER A 20 4.42 7.27 -3.27
CA SER A 20 3.54 8.10 -2.42
C SER A 20 2.27 8.49 -3.17
N TRP A 21 1.24 8.96 -2.46
CA TRP A 21 0.03 9.49 -3.10
C TRP A 21 0.31 10.60 -4.13
N PRO A 22 1.19 11.59 -3.85
CA PRO A 22 1.62 12.56 -4.86
C PRO A 22 2.26 11.89 -6.09
N GLN A 23 3.10 10.88 -5.91
CA GLN A 23 3.75 10.17 -7.02
C GLN A 23 2.74 9.32 -7.82
N LEU A 24 1.83 8.62 -7.15
CA LEU A 24 0.75 7.89 -7.79
C LEU A 24 -0.13 8.82 -8.63
N ARG A 25 -0.47 10.01 -8.11
CA ARG A 25 -1.22 11.02 -8.87
C ARG A 25 -0.47 11.47 -10.11
N ARG A 26 0.84 11.71 -10.02
CA ARG A 26 1.66 12.06 -11.19
C ARG A 26 1.72 10.93 -12.22
N GLN A 27 1.87 9.68 -11.77
CA GLN A 27 1.99 8.51 -12.64
C GLN A 27 0.68 8.11 -13.31
N LEU A 28 -0.44 8.21 -12.59
CA LEU A 28 -1.74 7.73 -13.02
C LEU A 28 -2.61 8.82 -13.66
N GLY A 29 -2.23 10.09 -13.54
CA GLY A 29 -2.90 11.21 -14.21
C GLY A 29 -4.40 11.25 -13.93
N SER A 30 -5.21 11.26 -14.98
CA SER A 30 -6.69 11.31 -14.90
C SER A 30 -7.33 10.07 -14.26
N ALA A 31 -6.58 8.97 -14.06
CA ALA A 31 -7.09 7.78 -13.37
C ALA A 31 -7.18 7.94 -11.84
N LEU A 32 -6.60 9.02 -11.29
CA LEU A 32 -6.74 9.43 -9.90
C LEU A 32 -7.32 10.86 -9.80
N PRO A 33 -8.33 11.09 -8.95
CA PRO A 33 -8.79 12.44 -8.63
C PRO A 33 -7.65 13.34 -8.15
N ARG A 34 -7.74 14.64 -8.46
CA ARG A 34 -6.75 15.63 -8.01
C ARG A 34 -6.70 15.75 -6.49
N HIS A 35 -7.82 15.54 -5.82
CA HIS A 35 -7.94 15.52 -4.36
C HIS A 35 -8.73 14.29 -3.95
N LEU A 36 -8.23 13.58 -2.94
CA LEU A 36 -8.84 12.40 -2.34
C LEU A 36 -8.72 12.58 -0.83
N HIS A 37 -9.84 12.48 -0.11
CA HIS A 37 -9.82 12.55 1.34
C HIS A 37 -8.97 11.42 1.91
N PRO A 38 -8.26 11.60 3.04
CA PRO A 38 -7.47 10.52 3.64
C PRO A 38 -8.25 9.21 3.87
N ASP A 39 -9.54 9.28 4.16
CA ASP A 39 -10.37 8.07 4.31
C ASP A 39 -10.67 7.39 2.97
N ASP A 40 -10.97 8.16 1.92
CA ASP A 40 -11.14 7.62 0.57
C ASP A 40 -9.84 6.95 0.06
N GLN A 41 -8.68 7.50 0.44
CA GLN A 41 -7.39 6.87 0.15
C GLN A 41 -7.30 5.49 0.79
N VAL A 42 -7.75 5.33 2.03
CA VAL A 42 -7.79 4.03 2.73
C VAL A 42 -8.78 3.09 2.04
N ASP A 43 -9.93 3.58 1.58
CA ASP A 43 -10.89 2.75 0.82
C ASP A 43 -10.30 2.22 -0.49
N VAL A 44 -9.59 3.07 -1.23
CA VAL A 44 -8.88 2.64 -2.44
C VAL A 44 -7.82 1.59 -2.13
N LEU A 45 -7.05 1.75 -1.06
CA LEU A 45 -6.02 0.79 -0.64
C LEU A 45 -6.64 -0.54 -0.19
N THR A 46 -7.76 -0.48 0.52
CA THR A 46 -8.54 -1.67 0.90
C THR A 46 -8.99 -2.44 -0.35
N GLN A 47 -9.50 -1.74 -1.36
CA GLN A 47 -9.91 -2.35 -2.63
C GLN A 47 -8.73 -2.92 -3.43
N VAL A 48 -7.56 -2.27 -3.38
CA VAL A 48 -6.32 -2.75 -4.02
C VAL A 48 -5.93 -4.13 -3.50
N ASP A 49 -6.10 -4.34 -2.20
CA ASP A 49 -5.65 -5.53 -1.49
C ASP A 49 -6.75 -6.56 -1.19
N THR A 50 -7.99 -6.31 -1.62
CA THR A 50 -9.11 -7.26 -1.44
C THR A 50 -8.83 -8.64 -2.05
N ASN A 51 -8.04 -8.70 -3.13
CA ASN A 51 -7.64 -9.94 -3.80
C ASN A 51 -6.22 -10.41 -3.42
N THR A 52 -5.62 -9.86 -2.36
CA THR A 52 -4.32 -10.29 -1.86
C THR A 52 -4.51 -11.54 -0.98
N PRO A 53 -3.87 -12.69 -1.32
CA PRO A 53 -3.99 -13.92 -0.53
C PRO A 53 -3.60 -13.71 0.94
N THR A 54 -4.20 -14.46 1.86
CA THR A 54 -3.93 -14.36 3.30
C THR A 54 -2.48 -14.59 3.70
N GLY A 55 -1.72 -15.35 2.91
CA GLY A 55 -0.29 -15.58 3.14
C GLY A 55 0.65 -14.61 2.44
N GLU A 56 0.14 -13.66 1.64
CA GLU A 56 0.97 -12.66 0.95
C GLU A 56 0.87 -11.29 1.66
N PRO A 57 1.97 -10.51 1.71
CA PRO A 57 1.93 -9.15 2.23
C PRO A 57 1.01 -8.25 1.39
N LEU A 58 0.38 -7.26 2.03
CA LEU A 58 -0.50 -6.30 1.36
C LEU A 58 0.32 -5.33 0.51
N LEU A 59 -0.06 -5.13 -0.75
CA LEU A 59 0.58 -4.18 -1.66
C LEU A 59 0.62 -2.76 -1.10
N THR A 60 -0.33 -2.40 -0.24
CA THR A 60 -0.36 -1.14 0.51
C THR A 60 0.94 -0.87 1.28
N ALA A 61 1.72 -1.89 1.64
CA ALA A 61 3.03 -1.71 2.27
C ALA A 61 4.05 -0.98 1.37
N LEU A 62 3.84 -0.91 0.07
CA LEU A 62 4.72 -0.18 -0.86
C LEU A 62 4.48 1.33 -0.89
N LEU A 63 3.59 1.85 -0.06
CA LEU A 63 3.50 3.28 0.19
C LEU A 63 4.74 3.76 0.98
N ALA A 64 5.44 4.76 0.45
CA ALA A 64 6.65 5.34 1.02
C ALA A 64 6.36 6.02 2.36
N ALA A 65 7.26 5.85 3.34
CA ALA A 65 7.23 6.56 4.63
C ALA A 65 7.46 8.07 4.53
N THR A 66 7.75 8.62 3.34
CA THR A 66 7.90 10.06 3.14
C THR A 66 6.59 10.83 3.35
N ASP A 67 5.45 10.12 3.39
CA ASP A 67 4.20 10.63 3.95
C ASP A 67 4.10 10.12 5.40
N THR A 68 4.07 11.04 6.37
CA THR A 68 4.04 10.77 7.82
C THR A 68 2.88 9.84 8.22
N ASN A 69 1.89 9.66 7.35
CA ASN A 69 0.71 8.83 7.59
C ASN A 69 0.77 7.44 6.94
N SER A 70 1.81 7.06 6.19
CA SER A 70 1.85 5.78 5.47
C SER A 70 1.69 4.55 6.38
N PRO A 71 2.37 4.43 7.53
CA PRO A 71 2.16 3.32 8.46
C PRO A 71 0.72 3.27 9.00
N ARG A 72 0.11 4.42 9.31
CA ARG A 72 -1.29 4.49 9.77
C ARG A 72 -2.29 4.09 8.67
N ARG A 73 -2.03 4.44 7.41
CA ARG A 73 -2.89 4.01 6.29
C ARG A 73 -2.76 2.51 6.03
N TYR A 74 -1.55 1.97 6.13
CA TYR A 74 -1.31 0.52 6.06
C TYR A 74 -2.10 -0.23 7.14
N GLU A 75 -1.98 0.20 8.39
CA GLU A 75 -2.71 -0.38 9.53
C GLU A 75 -4.24 -0.32 9.32
N ARG A 76 -4.78 0.83 8.92
CA ARG A 76 -6.21 0.99 8.66
C ARG A 76 -6.71 0.08 7.54
N ALA A 77 -5.97 -0.03 6.44
CA ALA A 77 -6.33 -0.92 5.32
C ALA A 77 -6.28 -2.40 5.75
N ALA A 78 -5.24 -2.80 6.49
CA ALA A 78 -5.12 -4.16 7.04
C ALA A 78 -6.31 -4.49 7.95
N ASN A 79 -6.68 -3.58 8.86
CA ASN A 79 -7.82 -3.77 9.75
C ASN A 79 -9.15 -3.88 8.98
N ARG A 80 -9.37 -3.09 7.92
CA ARG A 80 -10.56 -3.21 7.06
C ARG A 80 -10.63 -4.55 6.30
N LEU A 81 -9.49 -5.18 6.05
CA LEU A 81 -9.39 -6.51 5.43
C LEU A 81 -9.42 -7.66 6.44
N GLY A 82 -9.63 -7.37 7.74
CA GLY A 82 -9.61 -8.39 8.81
C GLY A 82 -8.21 -8.95 9.09
N ARG A 83 -7.15 -8.29 8.62
CA ARG A 83 -5.74 -8.66 8.82
C ARG A 83 -5.21 -8.06 10.12
N TYR A 84 -5.97 -8.15 11.21
CA TYR A 84 -5.77 -7.42 12.47
C TYR A 84 -4.29 -7.29 12.85
N MET A 85 -3.77 -6.08 12.74
CA MET A 85 -2.42 -5.73 13.17
C MET A 85 -2.50 -5.25 14.61
N LEU A 86 -2.69 -6.18 15.55
CA LEU A 86 -2.70 -5.86 16.97
C LEU A 86 -1.26 -5.53 17.41
N GLY A 87 -0.96 -4.25 17.62
CA GLY A 87 0.37 -3.85 18.07
C GLY A 87 0.51 -2.35 18.30
N GLU A 88 1.50 -1.98 19.11
CA GLU A 88 1.92 -0.60 19.28
C GLU A 88 2.39 0.02 17.96
N ALA A 89 2.36 1.34 17.82
CA ALA A 89 2.70 2.05 16.58
C ALA A 89 4.09 1.65 16.02
N GLN A 90 5.04 1.30 16.89
CA GLN A 90 6.36 0.81 16.52
C GLN A 90 6.33 -0.58 15.88
N ALA A 91 5.47 -1.47 16.37
CA ALA A 91 5.29 -2.82 15.81
C ALA A 91 4.63 -2.75 14.42
N ALA A 92 3.62 -1.88 14.25
CA ALA A 92 3.00 -1.63 12.95
C ALA A 92 3.99 -1.09 11.93
N TYR A 93 4.91 -0.19 12.35
CA TYR A 93 5.98 0.33 11.50
C TYR A 93 6.97 -0.76 11.08
N ALA A 94 7.42 -1.60 12.02
CA ALA A 94 8.33 -2.71 11.73
C ALA A 94 7.70 -3.77 10.79
N GLN A 95 6.41 -4.08 11.00
CA GLN A 95 5.66 -4.98 10.14
C GLN A 95 5.54 -4.41 8.72
N TRP A 96 5.17 -3.14 8.61
CA TRP A 96 5.10 -2.42 7.33
C TRP A 96 6.43 -2.48 6.55
N GLN A 97 7.57 -2.26 7.21
CA GLN A 97 8.89 -2.37 6.58
C GLN A 97 9.21 -3.80 6.14
N THR A 98 8.92 -4.78 6.98
CA THR A 98 9.09 -6.21 6.66
C THR A 98 8.28 -6.59 5.41
N ASP A 99 7.02 -6.16 5.35
CA ASP A 99 6.12 -6.45 4.23
C ASP A 99 6.56 -5.80 2.93
N ALA A 100 7.07 -4.56 2.99
CA ALA A 100 7.65 -3.90 1.82
C ALA A 100 8.85 -4.68 1.25
N LEU A 101 9.75 -5.14 2.13
CA LEU A 101 10.90 -5.96 1.72
C LEU A 101 10.46 -7.30 1.14
N HIS A 102 9.49 -7.97 1.75
CA HIS A 102 8.95 -9.24 1.27
C HIS A 102 8.29 -9.06 -0.12
N LEU A 103 7.55 -7.96 -0.34
CA LEU A 103 6.98 -7.66 -1.66
C LEU A 103 8.06 -7.47 -2.73
N HIS A 104 9.17 -6.81 -2.41
CA HIS A 104 10.29 -6.68 -3.35
C HIS A 104 10.90 -8.04 -3.72
N GLN A 105 10.93 -8.99 -2.78
CA GLN A 105 11.41 -10.34 -3.05
C GLN A 105 10.39 -11.15 -3.87
N LEU A 106 9.11 -11.09 -3.50
CA LEU A 106 8.04 -11.83 -4.17
C LEU A 106 7.90 -11.41 -5.65
N TYR A 107 7.92 -10.10 -5.91
CA TYR A 107 7.79 -9.55 -7.25
C TYR A 107 9.08 -9.59 -8.08
N ARG A 108 10.20 -10.09 -7.52
CA ARG A 108 11.39 -10.43 -8.31
C ARG A 108 11.13 -11.57 -9.29
N TYR A 109 10.21 -12.47 -8.94
CA TYR A 109 9.95 -13.71 -9.67
C TYR A 109 8.52 -13.77 -10.27
N LYS A 110 7.73 -12.69 -10.17
CA LYS A 110 6.35 -12.55 -10.71
C LYS A 110 6.25 -11.56 -11.86
#